data_AF-A0A7K0Y2K3-F1
#
_entry.id   AF-A0A7K0Y2K3-F1
#
_cell.length_a   1.000
_cell.length_b   1.000
_cell.length_c   1.000
_cell.angle_alpha   90.00
_cell.angle_beta   90.00
_cell.angle_gamma   90.00
#
_symmetry.space_group_name_H-M   'P 1'
#
loop_
_entity.id
_entity.type
_entity.pdbx_description
1 polymer ?
#
loop_
_entity_poly.entity_id
_entity_poly.type
_entity_poly.pdbx_seq_one_letter_code
_entity_poly.pdbx_strand_id
1 'polypeptide(L)' 'MKQGLDAPICLTWELTYACNLACVHCLSSSGQRDERELSTAQAKAVIDELRDLQVFYINIGGGEPMIRRDFFEIIE' A
#
# COMPACT_ATOMS: atom_id res chain seq x y z
N MET A 1 -22.91 3.71 24.46
CA MET A 1 -22.52 4.20 23.12
C MET A 1 -21.06 3.86 22.89
N LYS A 2 -20.73 2.89 22.03
CA LYS A 2 -19.38 2.84 21.45
C LYS A 2 -19.41 3.73 20.21
N GLN A 3 -19.34 5.05 20.39
CA GLN A 3 -19.25 5.99 19.26
C GLN A 3 -17.78 6.19 18.92
N GLY A 4 -17.22 5.19 18.25
CA GLY A 4 -15.90 5.26 17.61
C GLY A 4 -16.07 5.22 16.10
N LEU A 5 -14.96 5.25 15.37
CA LEU A 5 -14.97 5.04 13.93
C LEU A 5 -15.12 3.54 13.64
N ASP A 6 -15.88 3.22 12.60
CA ASP A 6 -16.08 1.83 12.13
C ASP A 6 -14.89 1.33 11.27
N ALA A 7 -14.02 2.25 10.86
CA ALA A 7 -12.84 2.00 10.02
C ALA A 7 -11.63 2.81 10.52
N PRO A 8 -10.39 2.40 10.17
CA PRO A 8 -9.20 3.17 10.50
C PRO A 8 -9.20 4.54 9.80
N ILE A 9 -8.69 5.55 10.50
CA ILE A 9 -8.48 6.89 9.92
C ILE A 9 -7.43 6.83 8.82
N CYS A 10 -6.36 6.08 9.05
CA CYS A 10 -5.20 5.97 8.17
C CYS A 10 -4.82 4.51 7.99
N LEU A 11 -4.52 4.15 6.75
CA LEU A 11 -3.87 2.89 6.43
C LEU A 11 -2.50 3.16 5.81
N THR A 12 -1.45 2.52 6.33
CA THR A 12 -0.13 2.51 5.68
C THR A 12 -0.02 1.20 4.91
N TRP A 13 0.10 1.30 3.60
CA TRP A 13 0.15 0.16 2.70
C TRP A 13 1.52 0.03 2.04
N GLU A 14 2.16 -1.10 2.26
CA GLU A 14 3.35 -1.52 1.53
C GLU A 14 2.91 -2.10 0.17
N LEU A 15 2.89 -1.26 -0.87
CA LEU A 15 2.39 -1.63 -2.19
C LEU A 15 3.34 -2.58 -2.95
N THR A 16 4.63 -2.47 -2.64
CA THR A 16 5.69 -3.34 -3.14
C THR A 16 6.86 -3.36 -2.17
N TYR A 17 7.63 -4.46 -2.11
CA TYR A 17 8.92 -4.52 -1.43
C TYR A 17 10.10 -4.24 -2.35
N ALA A 18 9.86 -4.07 -3.66
CA ALA A 18 10.89 -3.63 -4.58
C ALA A 18 11.39 -2.22 -4.20
N CYS A 19 12.71 -2.07 -4.08
CA CYS A 19 13.36 -0.80 -3.78
C CYS A 19 14.68 -0.69 -4.54
N ASN A 20 15.00 0.51 -5.04
CA ASN A 20 16.29 0.82 -5.67
C ASN A 20 17.39 1.14 -4.65
N LEU A 21 17.07 1.17 -3.36
CA LEU A 21 17.99 1.44 -2.26
C LEU A 21 17.99 0.30 -1.23
N ALA A 22 19.06 0.21 -0.44
CA ALA A 22 19.23 -0.78 0.62
C ALA A 22 19.67 -0.11 1.93
N CYS A 23 18.77 0.71 2.50
CA CYS A 23 19.08 1.52 3.68
C CYS A 23 19.28 0.64 4.92
N VAL A 24 20.31 0.93 5.73
CA VAL A 24 20.62 0.18 6.97
C VAL A 24 19.53 0.30 8.05
N HIS A 25 18.66 1.30 7.94
CA HIS A 25 17.55 1.57 8.86
C HIS A 25 16.18 1.30 8.21
N CYS A 26 16.12 0.48 7.15
CA CYS A 26 14.88 0.17 6.46
C CYS A 26 13.95 -0.65 7.36
N LEU A 27 12.81 -0.07 7.74
CA LEU A 27 11.80 -0.74 8.58
C LEU A 27 11.27 -2.01 7.91
N SER A 28 10.94 -1.92 6.63
CA SER A 28 10.31 -2.98 5.83
C SER A 28 11.30 -4.01 5.30
N SER A 29 12.62 -3.81 5.51
CA SER A 29 13.69 -4.61 4.89
C SER A 29 13.51 -4.76 3.37
N SER A 30 13.08 -3.68 2.72
CA SER A 30 12.78 -3.63 1.28
C SER A 30 14.03 -3.87 0.43
N GLY A 31 13.82 -4.37 -0.79
CA GLY A 31 14.87 -4.62 -1.77
C GLY A 31 14.29 -5.31 -3.00
N GLN A 32 14.10 -6.63 -2.92
CA GLN A 32 13.50 -7.40 -4.00
C GLN A 32 11.97 -7.45 -3.86
N ARG A 33 11.29 -7.50 -5.00
CA ARG A 33 9.85 -7.69 -5.08
C ARG A 33 9.47 -9.04 -4.43
N ASP A 34 8.46 -9.06 -3.56
CA ASP A 34 7.90 -10.33 -3.08
C ASP A 34 7.02 -10.94 -4.18
N GLU A 35 7.17 -12.25 -4.43
CA GLU A 35 6.38 -12.96 -5.44
C GLU A 35 4.88 -12.97 -5.13
N ARG A 36 4.52 -12.79 -3.85
CA ARG A 36 3.14 -12.76 -3.34
C ARG A 36 2.52 -11.36 -3.34
N GLU A 37 3.22 -10.35 -3.86
CA GLU A 37 2.65 -9.02 -4.03
C GLU A 37 1.38 -9.06 -4.88
N LEU A 38 0.38 -8.26 -4.48
CA LEU A 38 -0.91 -8.18 -5.16
C LEU A 38 -0.73 -7.76 -6.62
N SER A 39 -1.45 -8.45 -7.51
CA SER A 39 -1.64 -8.00 -8.90
C SER A 39 -2.35 -6.64 -8.94
N THR A 40 -2.29 -5.95 -10.09
CA THR A 40 -2.97 -4.66 -10.31
C THR A 40 -4.46 -4.75 -9.99
N ALA A 41 -5.12 -5.81 -10.45
CA ALA A 41 -6.54 -6.04 -10.21
C ALA A 41 -6.87 -6.22 -8.71
N GLN A 42 -6.03 -6.98 -7.99
CA GLN A 42 -6.19 -7.17 -6.54
C GLN A 42 -5.92 -5.87 -5.78
N ALA A 43 -4.91 -5.09 -6.18
CA ALA A 43 -4.63 -3.79 -5.56
C ALA A 43 -5.82 -2.83 -5.73
N LYS A 44 -6.42 -2.77 -6.92
CA LYS A 44 -7.64 -1.99 -7.18
C LYS A 44 -8.82 -2.45 -6.34
N ALA A 45 -9.03 -3.76 -6.22
CA ALA A 45 -10.08 -4.31 -5.36
C ALA A 45 -9.90 -3.90 -3.88
N VAL A 46 -8.66 -3.87 -3.37
CA VAL A 46 -8.38 -3.37 -2.02
C VAL A 46 -8.74 -1.88 -1.89
N ILE A 47 -8.43 -1.06 -2.90
CA ILE A 47 -8.81 0.36 -2.89
C ILE A 47 -10.34 0.52 -2.86
N ASP A 48 -11.07 -0.28 -3.63
CA ASP A 48 -12.54 -0.30 -3.61
C ASP A 48 -13.07 -0.68 -2.21
N GLU A 49 -12.50 -1.70 -1.57
CA GLU A 49 -12.87 -2.10 -0.20
C GLU A 49 -12.59 -0.97 0.82
N LEU A 50 -11.43 -0.31 0.73
CA LEU A 50 -11.07 0.79 1.63
C LEU A 50 -11.96 2.02 1.44
N ARG A 51 -12.38 2.29 0.20
CA ARG A 51 -13.37 3.32 -0.11
C ARG A 51 -14.72 2.98 0.54
N ASP A 52 -15.18 1.74 0.39
CA ASP A 52 -16.48 1.30 0.92
C ASP A 52 -16.48 1.31 2.46
N LEU A 53 -15.32 1.07 3.09
CA LEU A 53 -15.09 1.25 4.52
C LEU A 53 -14.92 2.71 4.96
N GLN A 54 -14.88 3.67 4.04
CA GLN A 54 -14.71 5.10 4.31
C GLN A 54 -13.38 5.43 5.04
N VAL A 55 -12.28 4.77 4.66
CA VAL A 55 -10.94 5.12 5.13
C VAL A 55 -10.55 6.50 4.60
N PHE A 56 -10.08 7.39 5.49
CA PHE A 56 -9.89 8.80 5.14
C PHE A 56 -8.67 9.06 4.26
N TYR A 57 -7.55 8.38 4.52
CA TYR A 57 -6.36 8.49 3.68
C TYR A 57 -5.46 7.26 3.78
N ILE A 58 -4.72 7.02 2.70
CA ILE A 58 -3.81 5.88 2.55
C ILE A 58 -2.40 6.43 2.33
N ASN A 59 -1.46 5.98 3.15
CA ASN A 59 -0.04 6.20 2.93
C ASN A 59 0.51 5.04 2.11
N ILE A 60 0.87 5.28 0.85
CA ILE A 60 1.46 4.27 -0.02
C ILE A 60 2.97 4.27 0.15
N GLY A 61 3.54 3.10 0.45
CA GLY A 61 4.97 2.92 0.70
C GLY A 61 5.42 1.47 0.51
N GLY A 62 6.30 0.99 1.41
CA GLY A 62 6.96 -0.32 1.37
C GLY A 62 8.43 -0.17 0.99
N GLY A 63 8.78 -0.61 -0.22
CA GLY A 63 9.99 -0.18 -0.91
C GLY A 63 9.79 1.20 -1.53
N GLU A 64 10.15 1.35 -2.80
CA GLU A 64 9.90 2.56 -3.58
C GLU A 64 8.69 2.33 -4.50
N PRO A 65 7.49 2.87 -4.18
CA PRO A 65 6.27 2.61 -4.93
C PRO A 65 6.39 2.95 -6.42
N MET A 66 7.15 3.99 -6.78
CA MET A 66 7.26 4.43 -8.17
C MET A 66 8.09 3.49 -9.07
N ILE A 67 8.77 2.48 -8.50
CA ILE A 67 9.44 1.42 -9.29
C ILE A 67 8.43 0.41 -9.85
N ARG A 68 7.26 0.28 -9.21
CA ARG A 68 6.19 -0.59 -9.67
C ARG A 68 5.59 -0.01 -10.95
N ARG A 69 5.62 -0.77 -12.05
CA ARG A 69 5.27 -0.29 -13.41
C ARG A 69 3.84 0.23 -13.54
N ASP A 70 2.91 -0.38 -12.80
CA ASP A 70 1.49 -0.07 -12.76
C ASP A 70 1.13 0.92 -11.63
N PHE A 71 2.11 1.61 -11.02
CA PHE A 71 1.86 2.51 -9.89
C PHE A 71 0.81 3.59 -10.20
N PHE A 72 0.99 4.34 -11.30
CA PHE A 72 0.04 5.39 -11.71
C PHE A 72 -1.34 4.83 -12.04
N GLU A 73 -1.40 3.62 -12.59
CA GLU A 73 -2.67 2.94 -12.88
C GLU A 73 -3.45 2.55 -11.62
N ILE A 74 -2.74 2.29 -10.50
CA ILE A 74 -3.33 1.90 -9.22
C ILE A 74 -3.86 3.11 -8.46
N ILE A 75 -3.22 4.28 -8.57
CA ILE A 75 -3.57 5.48 -7.78
C ILE A 75 -4.58 6.41 -8.48
N GLU A 76 -4.91 6.15 -9.75
CA GLU A 76 -6.00 6.82 -10.49
C GLU A 76 -7.39 6.27 -10.11
#